data_AF-A0A562PI21-F1
#
_entry.id   AF-A0A562PI21-F1
#
_cell.length_a   1.000
_cell.length_b   1.000
_cell.length_c   1.000
_cell.angle_alpha   90.00
_cell.angle_beta   90.00
_cell.angle_gamma   90.00
#
_symmetry.space_group_name_H-M   'P 1'
#
loop_
_entity.id
_entity.type
_entity.pdbx_description
1 polymer ?
#
loop_
_entity_poly.entity_id
_entity_poly.type
_entity_poly.pdbx_seq_one_letter_code
_entity_poly.pdbx_strand_id
1 'polypeptide(L)'
;MQPYHPPSSPDELVLAWLRRARESQMGHYEMATALEARSYWLGVPVIVISGLVGTSVFASIAAEVIPVQAKLIVGVLSVLAAILSSLQTFFKFAERAEKHKTFGARFGAIRRELEVLHASGAAHLEPHYIGTLRERLDRLAEEAPAVSASVHNRVQHQLKIADGAVPA
;
A
#
# COMPACT_ATOMS: atom_id res chain seq x y z
N MET A 1 -25.27 5.08 14.97
CA MET A 1 -24.39 5.97 14.18
C MET A 1 -24.41 7.32 14.85
N GLN A 2 -23.25 7.90 15.17
CA GLN A 2 -23.24 9.30 15.60
C GLN A 2 -23.75 10.18 14.44
N PRO A 3 -24.53 11.24 14.70
CA PRO A 3 -25.01 12.13 13.67
C PRO A 3 -23.84 12.79 12.94
N TYR A 4 -23.90 12.82 11.60
CA TYR A 4 -22.92 13.55 10.80
C TYR A 4 -23.21 15.04 10.90
N HIS A 5 -22.24 15.80 11.39
CA HIS A 5 -22.29 17.25 11.44
C HIS A 5 -21.38 17.80 10.33
N PRO A 6 -21.95 18.41 9.26
CA PRO A 6 -21.13 19.01 8.22
C PRO A 6 -20.35 20.22 8.77
N PRO A 7 -19.14 20.49 8.24
CA PRO A 7 -18.39 21.70 8.59
C PRO A 7 -19.21 22.97 8.31
N SER A 8 -19.17 23.91 9.25
CA SER A 8 -19.91 25.18 9.19
C SER A 8 -19.02 26.39 8.90
N SER A 9 -17.70 26.24 8.99
CA SER A 9 -16.70 27.27 8.70
C SER A 9 -15.58 26.77 7.79
N PRO A 10 -14.83 27.67 7.12
CA PRO A 10 -13.64 27.29 6.33
C PRO A 10 -12.61 26.53 7.16
N ASP A 11 -12.39 26.91 8.41
CA ASP A 11 -11.43 26.25 9.29
C ASP A 11 -11.87 24.83 9.66
N GLU A 12 -13.16 24.63 9.96
CA GLU A 12 -13.73 23.30 10.18
C GLU A 12 -13.64 22.42 8.93
N LEU A 13 -13.83 23.02 7.75
CA LEU A 13 -13.74 22.33 6.46
C LEU A 13 -12.30 21.84 6.20
N VAL A 14 -11.32 22.71 6.37
CA VAL A 14 -9.88 22.38 6.23
C VAL A 14 -9.50 21.27 7.20
N LEU A 15 -9.94 21.37 8.47
CA LEU A 15 -9.66 20.34 9.47
C LEU A 15 -10.31 18.99 9.10
N ALA A 16 -11.54 19.00 8.59
CA ALA A 16 -12.20 17.79 8.11
C ALA A 16 -11.49 17.17 6.89
N TRP A 17 -10.90 17.98 6.01
CA TRP A 17 -10.13 17.50 4.87
C TRP A 17 -8.77 16.97 5.30
N LEU A 18 -8.13 17.61 6.27
CA LEU A 18 -6.86 17.19 6.86
C LEU A 18 -6.99 15.80 7.49
N ARG A 19 -8.05 15.56 8.29
CA ARG A 19 -8.34 14.24 8.87
C ARG A 19 -8.51 13.18 7.78
N ARG A 20 -9.34 13.44 6.77
CA ARG A 20 -9.56 12.52 5.65
C ARG A 20 -8.29 12.24 4.84
N ALA A 21 -7.47 13.27 4.59
CA ALA A 21 -6.20 13.11 3.89
C ALA A 21 -5.20 12.28 4.70
N ARG A 22 -5.14 12.46 6.04
CA ARG A 22 -4.32 11.65 6.95
C ARG A 22 -4.77 10.19 6.97
N GLU A 23 -6.08 9.95 7.05
CA GLU A 23 -6.69 8.61 6.98
C GLU A 23 -6.34 7.90 5.67
N SER A 24 -6.53 8.57 4.53
CA SER A 24 -6.18 8.03 3.21
C SER A 24 -4.69 7.76 3.09
N GLN A 25 -3.83 8.71 3.49
CA GLN A 25 -2.38 8.56 3.50
C GLN A 25 -1.96 7.27 4.24
N MET A 26 -2.43 7.09 5.48
CA MET A 26 -2.09 5.92 6.29
C MET A 26 -2.66 4.64 5.70
N GLY A 27 -3.91 4.65 5.21
CA GLY A 27 -4.53 3.50 4.54
C GLY A 27 -3.73 3.02 3.34
N HIS A 28 -3.21 3.94 2.55
CA HIS A 28 -2.35 3.62 1.43
C HIS A 28 -0.99 3.04 1.86
N TYR A 29 -0.32 3.62 2.85
CA TYR A 29 0.95 3.05 3.33
C TYR A 29 0.78 1.65 3.95
N GLU A 30 -0.27 1.45 4.75
CA GLU A 30 -0.59 0.14 5.33
C GLU A 30 -0.90 -0.92 4.26
N MET A 31 -1.62 -0.54 3.19
CA MET A 31 -1.81 -1.45 2.06
C MET A 31 -0.52 -1.75 1.33
N ALA A 32 0.36 -0.76 1.16
CA ALA A 32 1.66 -0.96 0.52
C ALA A 32 2.49 -1.99 1.30
N THR A 33 2.64 -1.81 2.61
CA THR A 33 3.39 -2.75 3.47
C THR A 33 2.80 -4.17 3.42
N ALA A 34 1.48 -4.30 3.46
CA ALA A 34 0.82 -5.61 3.37
C ALA A 34 1.06 -6.30 2.02
N LEU A 35 1.09 -5.54 0.92
CA LEU A 35 1.36 -6.06 -0.42
C LEU A 35 2.85 -6.41 -0.60
N GLU A 36 3.77 -5.61 -0.06
CA GLU A 36 5.21 -5.94 -0.06
C GLU A 36 5.49 -7.26 0.66
N ALA A 37 4.91 -7.45 1.84
CA ALA A 37 5.05 -8.70 2.58
C ALA A 37 4.59 -9.91 1.76
N ARG A 38 3.46 -9.78 1.03
CA ARG A 38 2.97 -10.84 0.12
C ARG A 38 3.88 -11.04 -1.08
N SER A 39 4.47 -9.97 -1.61
CA SER A 39 5.44 -10.05 -2.70
C SER A 39 6.67 -10.85 -2.28
N TYR A 40 7.21 -10.60 -1.09
CA TYR A 40 8.35 -11.35 -0.56
C TYR A 40 7.99 -12.81 -0.25
N TRP A 41 6.80 -13.04 0.31
CA TRP A 41 6.34 -14.39 0.66
C TRP A 41 6.22 -15.31 -0.57
N LEU A 42 5.92 -14.77 -1.76
CA LEU A 42 5.98 -15.54 -3.03
C LEU A 42 7.36 -15.50 -3.68
N GLY A 43 7.99 -14.34 -3.77
CA GLY A 43 9.22 -14.15 -4.53
C GLY A 43 10.42 -14.90 -3.95
N VAL A 44 10.57 -14.92 -2.62
CA VAL A 44 11.71 -15.59 -1.97
C VAL A 44 11.69 -17.11 -2.25
N PRO A 45 10.58 -17.84 -2.04
CA PRO A 45 10.50 -19.25 -2.44
C PRO A 45 10.80 -19.48 -3.92
N VAL A 46 10.29 -18.64 -4.83
CA VAL A 46 10.57 -18.77 -6.27
C VAL A 46 12.07 -18.69 -6.54
N ILE A 47 12.76 -17.70 -5.97
CA ILE A 47 14.20 -17.52 -6.14
C ILE A 47 14.98 -18.74 -5.61
N VAL A 48 14.66 -19.19 -4.40
CA VAL A 48 15.35 -20.33 -3.77
C VAL A 48 15.13 -21.61 -4.58
N ILE A 49 13.89 -21.95 -4.92
CA ILE A 49 13.57 -23.17 -5.66
C ILE A 49 14.20 -23.12 -7.06
N SER A 50 14.11 -21.99 -7.75
CA SER A 50 14.71 -21.84 -9.09
C SER A 50 16.23 -21.98 -9.04
N GLY A 51 16.89 -21.44 -8.01
CA GLY A 51 18.31 -21.64 -7.76
C GLY A 51 18.67 -23.11 -7.56
N LEU A 52 17.94 -23.81 -6.68
CA LEU A 52 18.14 -25.24 -6.42
C LEU A 52 17.95 -26.09 -7.69
N VAL A 53 16.89 -25.83 -8.47
CA VAL A 53 16.63 -26.50 -9.75
C VAL A 53 17.76 -26.21 -10.73
N GLY A 54 18.15 -24.94 -10.91
CA GLY A 54 19.22 -24.54 -11.82
C GLY A 54 20.56 -25.19 -11.46
N THR A 55 20.95 -25.16 -10.19
CA THR A 55 22.17 -25.84 -9.70
C THR A 55 22.09 -27.35 -9.91
N SER A 56 20.95 -27.97 -9.64
CA SER A 56 20.78 -29.42 -9.83
C SER A 56 20.89 -29.82 -11.30
N VAL A 57 20.30 -29.03 -12.20
CA VAL A 57 20.43 -29.24 -13.66
C VAL A 57 21.89 -29.10 -14.08
N PHE A 58 22.61 -28.10 -13.59
CA PHE A 58 24.02 -27.92 -13.93
C PHE A 58 24.90 -29.06 -13.40
N ALA A 59 24.70 -29.48 -12.15
CA ALA A 59 25.40 -30.60 -11.56
C ALA A 59 25.13 -31.91 -12.33
N SER A 60 23.91 -32.06 -12.87
CA SER A 60 23.51 -33.23 -13.65
C SER A 60 24.30 -33.39 -14.96
N ILE A 61 24.81 -32.29 -15.54
CA ILE A 61 25.63 -32.32 -16.75
C ILE A 61 26.99 -32.98 -16.49
N ALA A 62 27.54 -32.79 -15.29
CA ALA A 62 28.84 -33.36 -14.90
C ALA A 62 28.73 -34.78 -14.32
N ALA A 63 27.52 -35.29 -14.09
CA ALA A 63 27.29 -36.57 -13.44
C ALA A 63 27.13 -37.70 -14.47
N GLU A 64 27.86 -38.81 -14.29
CA GLU A 64 27.70 -40.01 -15.13
C GLU A 64 26.37 -40.74 -14.87
N VAL A 65 25.90 -40.77 -13.61
CA VAL A 65 24.64 -41.41 -13.20
C VAL A 65 23.89 -40.51 -12.22
N ILE A 66 22.62 -40.25 -12.52
CA ILE A 66 21.74 -39.45 -11.66
C ILE A 66 20.65 -40.36 -11.08
N PRO A 67 20.51 -40.47 -9.75
CA PRO A 67 19.47 -41.26 -9.11
C PRO A 67 18.06 -40.83 -9.55
N VAL A 68 17.16 -41.80 -9.74
CA VAL A 68 15.77 -41.54 -10.18
C VAL A 68 15.05 -40.62 -9.18
N GLN A 69 15.31 -40.79 -7.88
CA GLN A 69 14.75 -39.96 -6.82
C GLN A 69 15.15 -38.49 -7.00
N ALA A 70 16.41 -38.21 -7.35
CA ALA A 70 16.88 -36.86 -7.61
C ALA A 70 16.18 -36.23 -8.82
N LYS A 71 16.00 -36.99 -9.92
CA LYS A 71 15.26 -36.52 -11.10
C LYS A 71 13.81 -36.16 -10.76
N LEU A 72 13.13 -37.00 -9.98
CA LEU A 72 11.75 -36.75 -9.54
C LEU A 72 11.65 -35.49 -8.67
N ILE A 73 12.56 -35.32 -7.71
CA ILE A 73 12.59 -34.13 -6.84
C ILE A 73 12.79 -32.86 -7.69
N VAL A 74 13.78 -32.84 -8.59
CA VAL A 74 14.03 -31.69 -9.47
C VAL A 74 12.82 -31.39 -10.35
N GLY A 75 12.15 -32.43 -10.89
CA GLY A 75 10.94 -32.26 -11.68
C GLY A 75 9.80 -31.60 -10.90
N VAL A 76 9.52 -32.07 -9.68
CA VAL A 76 8.48 -31.48 -8.80
C VAL A 76 8.83 -30.04 -8.44
N LEU A 77 10.08 -29.77 -8.04
CA LEU A 77 10.54 -28.41 -7.72
C LEU A 77 10.43 -27.47 -8.93
N SER A 78 10.70 -27.97 -10.15
CA SER A 78 10.57 -27.17 -11.38
C SER A 78 9.12 -26.75 -11.63
N VAL A 79 8.17 -27.67 -11.47
CA VAL A 79 6.73 -27.36 -11.62
C VAL A 79 6.28 -26.37 -10.55
N LEU A 80 6.71 -26.56 -9.29
CA LEU A 80 6.40 -25.63 -8.20
C LEU A 80 6.96 -24.23 -8.45
N ALA A 81 8.21 -24.11 -8.89
CA ALA A 81 8.82 -22.83 -9.26
C ALA A 81 8.01 -22.13 -10.36
N ALA A 82 7.63 -22.86 -11.40
CA ALA A 82 6.84 -22.30 -12.51
C ALA A 82 5.47 -21.79 -12.06
N ILE A 83 4.75 -22.55 -11.21
CA ILE A 83 3.45 -22.13 -10.67
C ILE A 83 3.60 -20.88 -9.79
N LEU A 84 4.53 -20.91 -8.83
CA LEU A 84 4.75 -19.79 -7.91
C LEU A 84 5.20 -18.52 -8.65
N SER A 85 6.08 -18.66 -9.65
CA SER A 85 6.51 -17.54 -10.51
C SER A 85 5.36 -16.98 -11.32
N SER A 86 4.46 -17.82 -11.82
CA SER A 86 3.26 -17.39 -12.54
C SER A 86 2.30 -16.63 -11.63
N LEU A 87 2.08 -17.12 -10.41
CA LEU A 87 1.27 -16.43 -9.39
C LEU A 87 1.89 -15.07 -9.00
N GLN A 88 3.21 -15.01 -8.82
CA GLN A 88 3.91 -13.75 -8.53
C GLN A 88 3.69 -12.72 -9.63
N THR A 89 3.83 -13.10 -10.90
CA THR A 89 3.61 -12.24 -12.07
C THR A 89 2.14 -11.84 -12.21
N PHE A 90 1.20 -12.76 -11.94
CA PHE A 90 -0.23 -12.50 -12.04
C PHE A 90 -0.73 -11.53 -10.96
N PHE A 91 -0.32 -11.72 -9.70
CA PHE A 91 -0.83 -10.90 -8.59
C PHE A 91 -0.23 -9.50 -8.50
N LYS A 92 0.96 -9.30 -9.09
CA LYS A 92 1.62 -7.99 -9.20
C LYS A 92 1.74 -7.25 -7.86
N PHE A 93 2.06 -7.98 -6.79
CA PHE A 93 2.05 -7.41 -5.44
C PHE A 93 3.01 -6.22 -5.28
N ALA A 94 4.24 -6.30 -5.81
CA ALA A 94 5.20 -5.21 -5.77
C ALA A 94 4.71 -3.96 -6.52
N GLU A 95 4.18 -4.11 -7.73
CA GLU A 95 3.63 -3.00 -8.54
C GLU A 95 2.47 -2.30 -7.81
N ARG A 96 1.56 -3.09 -7.26
CA ARG A 96 0.42 -2.58 -6.49
C ARG A 96 0.87 -1.88 -5.22
N ALA A 97 1.86 -2.43 -4.51
CA ALA A 97 2.43 -1.80 -3.33
C ALA A 97 3.00 -0.42 -3.66
N GLU A 98 3.79 -0.32 -4.73
CA GLU A 98 4.39 0.94 -5.17
C GLU A 98 3.34 1.99 -5.58
N LYS A 99 2.27 1.54 -6.25
CA LYS A 99 1.11 2.40 -6.52
C LYS A 99 0.51 2.93 -5.22
N HIS A 100 0.28 2.08 -4.22
CA HIS A 100 -0.21 2.54 -2.92
C HIS A 100 0.76 3.51 -2.23
N LYS A 101 2.09 3.29 -2.24
CA LYS A 101 3.06 4.26 -1.69
C LYS A 101 2.98 5.61 -2.37
N THR A 102 2.85 5.62 -3.69
CA THR A 102 2.71 6.84 -4.50
C THR A 102 1.47 7.64 -4.06
N PHE A 103 0.32 6.98 -3.91
CA PHE A 103 -0.89 7.64 -3.42
C PHE A 103 -0.76 8.08 -1.96
N GLY A 104 -0.12 7.29 -1.09
CA GLY A 104 0.20 7.69 0.28
C GLY A 104 1.00 8.99 0.32
N ALA A 105 2.05 9.10 -0.50
CA ALA A 105 2.87 10.30 -0.60
C ALA A 105 2.08 11.52 -1.14
N ARG A 106 1.24 11.31 -2.17
CA ARG A 106 0.37 12.36 -2.75
C ARG A 106 -0.65 12.87 -1.74
N PHE A 107 -1.32 11.99 -0.98
CA PHE A 107 -2.22 12.40 0.10
C PHE A 107 -1.46 13.13 1.20
N GLY A 108 -0.26 12.67 1.56
CA GLY A 108 0.60 13.36 2.52
C GLY A 108 1.09 14.73 2.07
N ALA A 109 1.20 14.99 0.76
CA ALA A 109 1.50 16.33 0.23
C ALA A 109 0.32 17.29 0.43
N ILE A 110 -0.89 16.88 0.03
CA ILE A 110 -2.10 17.68 0.25
C ILE A 110 -2.35 17.89 1.75
N ARG A 111 -2.14 16.87 2.58
CA ARG A 111 -2.27 16.98 4.04
C ARG A 111 -1.39 18.08 4.61
N ARG A 112 -0.12 18.18 4.18
CA ARG A 112 0.81 19.23 4.63
C ARG A 112 0.39 20.63 4.17
N GLU A 113 -0.17 20.75 2.96
CA GLU A 113 -0.74 22.03 2.51
C GLU A 113 -1.96 22.44 3.36
N LEU A 114 -2.82 21.47 3.72
CA LEU A 114 -3.94 21.71 4.63
C LEU A 114 -3.48 22.05 6.05
N GLU A 115 -2.40 21.43 6.55
CA GLU A 115 -1.77 21.77 7.83
C GLU A 115 -1.29 23.22 7.85
N VAL A 116 -0.61 23.68 6.79
CA VAL A 116 -0.16 25.08 6.65
C VAL A 116 -1.34 26.05 6.61
N LEU A 117 -2.39 25.70 5.86
CA LEU A 117 -3.59 26.54 5.77
C LEU A 117 -4.31 26.62 7.12
N HIS A 118 -4.42 25.50 7.84
CA HIS A 118 -5.02 25.47 9.17
C HIS A 118 -4.20 26.27 10.19
N ALA A 119 -2.87 26.08 10.21
CA ALA A 119 -1.98 26.75 11.16
C ALA A 119 -1.91 28.27 10.95
N SER A 120 -2.08 28.74 9.71
CA SER A 120 -2.09 30.17 9.40
C SER A 120 -3.42 30.86 9.72
N GLY A 121 -4.51 30.11 9.96
CA GLY A 121 -5.86 30.66 10.13
C GLY A 121 -6.38 31.41 8.88
N ALA A 122 -5.71 31.25 7.74
CA ALA A 122 -5.98 32.02 6.53
C ALA A 122 -7.03 31.38 5.61
N ALA A 123 -7.68 30.29 6.04
CA ALA A 123 -8.68 29.58 5.22
C ALA A 123 -9.79 30.50 4.71
N HIS A 124 -10.28 31.40 5.56
CA HIS A 124 -11.31 32.37 5.20
C HIS A 124 -10.82 33.49 4.26
N LEU A 125 -9.51 33.74 4.19
CA LEU A 125 -8.89 34.77 3.35
C LEU A 125 -8.60 34.28 1.93
N GLU A 126 -8.55 32.95 1.72
CA GLU A 126 -8.11 32.35 0.45
C GLU A 126 -9.17 31.40 -0.18
N PRO A 127 -10.39 31.85 -0.55
CA PRO A 127 -11.44 30.97 -1.08
C PRO A 127 -11.05 30.21 -2.36
N HIS A 128 -10.30 30.87 -3.26
CA HIS A 128 -9.83 30.25 -4.50
C HIS A 128 -8.82 29.12 -4.26
N TYR A 129 -7.96 29.28 -3.25
CA TYR A 129 -6.99 28.24 -2.88
C TYR A 129 -7.68 27.02 -2.27
N ILE A 130 -8.72 27.22 -1.45
CA ILE A 130 -9.57 26.12 -0.94
C ILE A 130 -10.22 25.35 -2.11
N GLY A 131 -10.77 26.06 -3.10
CA GLY A 131 -11.32 25.44 -4.30
C GLY A 131 -10.29 24.58 -5.04
N THR A 132 -9.06 25.09 -5.18
CA THR A 132 -7.96 24.36 -5.82
C THR A 132 -7.56 23.11 -5.03
N LEU A 133 -7.48 23.20 -3.70
CA LEU A 133 -7.19 22.05 -2.83
C LEU A 133 -8.29 20.98 -2.90
N ARG A 134 -9.56 21.41 -2.98
CA ARG A 134 -10.69 20.52 -3.18
C ARG A 134 -10.53 19.70 -4.46
N GLU A 135 -10.34 20.38 -5.60
CA GLU A 135 -10.21 19.72 -6.90
C GLU A 135 -9.01 18.76 -6.96
N ARG A 136 -7.92 19.10 -6.28
CA ARG A 136 -6.75 18.22 -6.17
C ARG A 136 -7.04 17.00 -5.30
N LEU A 137 -7.75 17.18 -4.19
CA LEU A 137 -8.14 16.08 -3.31
C LEU A 137 -9.15 15.15 -3.99
N ASP A 138 -10.13 15.70 -4.71
CA ASP A 138 -11.16 14.96 -5.45
C ASP A 138 -10.51 14.13 -6.57
N ARG A 139 -9.64 14.75 -7.39
CA ARG A 139 -8.87 14.02 -8.42
C ARG A 139 -8.00 12.93 -7.81
N LEU A 140 -7.34 13.22 -6.69
CA LEU A 140 -6.49 12.23 -6.03
C LEU A 140 -7.29 11.02 -5.54
N ALA A 141 -8.50 11.26 -5.00
CA ALA A 141 -9.40 10.20 -4.54
C ALA A 141 -9.98 9.38 -5.71
N GLU A 142 -10.26 10.01 -6.85
CA GLU A 142 -10.76 9.33 -8.06
C GLU A 142 -9.71 8.40 -8.68
N GLU A 143 -8.45 8.83 -8.73
CA GLU A 143 -7.35 8.03 -9.29
C GLU A 143 -6.84 6.92 -8.35
N ALA A 144 -7.12 7.03 -7.06
CA ALA A 144 -6.55 6.17 -6.04
C ALA A 144 -7.04 4.72 -6.14
N PRO A 145 -6.15 3.71 -6.02
CA PRO A 145 -6.58 2.33 -5.90
C PRO A 145 -7.34 2.12 -4.58
N ALA A 146 -8.35 1.26 -4.61
CA ALA A 146 -9.14 0.95 -3.42
C ALA A 146 -8.29 0.35 -2.30
N VAL A 147 -8.48 0.87 -1.08
CA VAL A 147 -7.92 0.30 0.16
C VAL A 147 -8.90 -0.73 0.71
N SER A 148 -8.38 -1.90 1.13
CA SER A 148 -9.24 -2.97 1.65
C SER A 148 -9.91 -2.56 2.97
N ALA A 149 -11.14 -3.04 3.21
CA ALA A 149 -11.90 -2.72 4.43
C ALA A 149 -11.16 -3.11 5.72
N SER A 150 -10.42 -4.22 5.73
CA SER A 150 -9.60 -4.63 6.87
C SER A 150 -8.52 -3.60 7.20
N VAL A 151 -7.84 -3.06 6.18
CA VAL A 151 -6.82 -2.02 6.39
C VAL A 151 -7.45 -0.69 6.77
N HIS A 152 -8.55 -0.30 6.11
CA HIS A 152 -9.29 0.90 6.47
C HIS A 152 -9.72 0.87 7.96
N ASN A 153 -10.33 -0.22 8.41
CA ASN A 153 -10.77 -0.39 9.79
C ASN A 153 -9.60 -0.35 10.78
N ARG A 154 -8.46 -0.97 10.43
CA ARG A 154 -7.25 -0.94 11.27
C ARG A 154 -6.70 0.48 11.41
N VAL A 155 -6.61 1.22 10.31
CA VAL A 155 -6.15 2.62 10.30
C VAL A 155 -7.06 3.52 11.11
N GLN A 156 -8.38 3.38 10.93
CA GLN A 156 -9.38 4.12 11.71
C GLN A 156 -9.22 3.86 13.21
N HIS A 157 -8.98 2.61 13.61
CA HIS A 157 -8.74 2.26 15.00
C HIS A 157 -7.44 2.87 15.55
N GLN A 158 -6.34 2.79 14.79
CA GLN A 158 -5.06 3.39 15.17
C GLN A 158 -5.14 4.92 15.33
N LEU A 159 -5.84 5.59 14.41
CA LEU A 159 -6.05 7.04 14.47
C LEU A 159 -6.87 7.46 15.67
N LYS A 160 -7.96 6.74 15.98
CA LYS A 160 -8.76 7.00 17.19
C LYS A 160 -7.95 6.88 18.48
N ILE A 161 -7.06 5.89 18.56
CA ILE A 161 -6.17 5.74 19.71
C ILE A 161 -5.18 6.91 19.78
N ALA A 162 -4.55 7.26 18.65
CA ALA A 162 -3.58 8.34 18.60
C ALA A 162 -4.21 9.70 18.98
N ASP A 163 -5.40 9.99 18.47
CA ASP A 163 -6.09 11.25 18.74
C ASP A 163 -6.64 11.30 20.18
N GLY A 164 -6.97 10.15 20.79
CA GLY A 164 -7.38 10.06 22.20
C GLY A 164 -6.23 10.09 23.21
N ALA A 165 -4.98 9.92 22.76
CA ALA A 165 -3.79 9.92 23.62
C ALA A 165 -3.12 11.30 23.74
N VAL A 166 -3.56 12.30 22.95
CA VAL A 166 -3.09 13.69 23.06
C VAL A 166 -3.97 14.41 24.09
N PRO A 167 -3.44 14.87 25.24
CA PRO A 167 -4.22 15.66 26.19
C PRO A 167 -4.64 16.99 25.55
N ALA A 168 -5.88 17.39 25.83
CA ALA A 168 -6.53 18.61 25.32
C ALA A 168 -5.77 19.90 25.67
#